data_AF-A0A2D4N7P6-F1
#
_entry.id   AF-A0A2D4N7P6-F1
#
_cell.length_a   1.000
_cell.length_b   1.000
_cell.length_c   1.000
_cell.angle_alpha   90.00
_cell.angle_beta   90.00
_cell.angle_gamma   90.00
#
_symmetry.space_group_name_H-M   'P 1'
#
loop_
_entity.id
_entity.type
_entity.pdbx_description
1 polymer ?
#
loop_
_entity_poly.entity_id
_entity_poly.type
_entity_poly.pdbx_seq_one_letter_code
_entity_poly.pdbx_strand_id
1 'polypeptide(L)'
;TKRSVLAFMDYGCYCGSGGSGTPVDDLDRCCKVHDDCYGEAEKDHGCWPKWTLYSYDCSEGQLTCKDNDTKCKDFVCNCDRTAALCFAKAPYNNKNYNIDPKRCE
;
A
#
# COMPACT_ATOMS: atom_id res chain seq x y z
N THR A 1 -2.29 -11.38 4.70
CA THR A 1 -2.78 -12.19 3.55
C THR A 1 -1.84 -13.36 3.30
N LYS A 2 -2.29 -14.46 2.68
CA LYS A 2 -1.41 -15.60 2.28
C LYS A 2 -0.80 -15.42 0.88
N ARG A 3 -1.04 -14.27 0.22
CA ARG A 3 -0.57 -13.98 -1.14
C ARG A 3 0.83 -13.38 -1.11
N SER A 4 1.62 -13.72 -2.12
CA SER A 4 2.91 -13.08 -2.39
C SER A 4 2.71 -11.61 -2.74
N VAL A 5 3.71 -10.78 -2.43
CA VAL A 5 3.76 -9.35 -2.81
C VAL A 5 3.60 -9.19 -4.34
N LEU A 6 4.14 -10.13 -5.13
CA LEU A 6 4.02 -10.12 -6.60
C LEU A 6 2.57 -10.06 -7.09
N ALA A 7 1.62 -10.60 -6.33
CA ALA A 7 0.20 -10.56 -6.70
C ALA A 7 -0.40 -9.14 -6.67
N PHE A 8 0.28 -8.19 -6.02
CA PHE A 8 -0.20 -6.81 -5.86
C PHE A 8 0.62 -5.80 -6.67
N MET A 9 1.67 -6.21 -7.39
CA MET A 9 2.57 -5.27 -8.07
C MET A 9 2.03 -4.71 -9.40
N ASP A 10 0.97 -5.30 -9.93
CA ASP A 10 0.33 -4.91 -11.19
C ASP A 10 -1.17 -5.23 -11.12
N TYR A 11 -1.82 -4.75 -10.07
CA TYR A 11 -3.22 -5.05 -9.78
C TYR A 11 -4.07 -3.78 -9.84
N GLY A 12 -5.17 -3.85 -10.59
CA GLY A 12 -6.09 -2.75 -10.75
C GLY A 12 -5.41 -1.55 -11.39
N CYS A 13 -5.70 -0.37 -10.86
CA CYS A 13 -5.26 0.90 -11.38
C CYS A 13 -4.21 1.58 -10.50
N TYR A 14 -4.10 1.17 -9.24
CA TYR A 14 -3.23 1.79 -8.24
C TYR A 14 -2.21 0.83 -7.65
N CYS A 15 -2.48 -0.47 -7.56
CA CYS A 15 -1.49 -1.39 -6.99
C CYS A 15 -0.33 -1.61 -7.96
N GLY A 16 0.80 -0.95 -7.69
CA GLY A 16 1.99 -1.03 -8.52
C GLY A 16 2.71 0.30 -8.62
N SER A 17 3.28 0.60 -9.80
CA SER A 17 3.93 1.89 -10.03
C SER A 17 2.97 2.88 -10.67
N GLY A 18 2.69 3.99 -9.98
CA GLY A 18 1.91 5.10 -10.52
C GLY A 18 0.45 5.02 -10.09
N GLY A 19 -0.47 5.17 -11.05
CA GLY A 19 -1.90 4.98 -10.84
C GLY A 19 -2.75 6.23 -11.02
N SER A 20 -3.94 6.04 -11.60
CA SER A 20 -4.86 7.12 -11.98
C SER A 20 -6.29 6.62 -12.10
N GLY A 21 -7.24 7.57 -12.08
CA GLY A 21 -8.66 7.33 -12.31
C GLY A 21 -9.37 6.67 -11.13
N THR A 22 -10.22 5.67 -11.40
CA THR A 22 -11.10 5.08 -10.40
C THR A 22 -10.65 3.67 -10.00
N PRO A 23 -10.46 3.38 -8.69
CA PRO A 23 -10.12 2.03 -8.25
C PRO A 23 -11.17 1.00 -8.69
N VAL A 24 -10.72 -0.12 -9.26
CA VAL A 24 -11.63 -1.13 -9.86
C VAL A 24 -12.33 -2.01 -8.82
N ASP A 25 -11.80 -2.09 -7.61
CA ASP A 25 -12.41 -2.77 -6.47
C ASP A 25 -11.81 -2.30 -5.13
N ASP A 26 -12.20 -2.96 -4.03
CA ASP A 26 -11.74 -2.64 -2.69
C ASP A 26 -10.24 -2.84 -2.49
N LEU A 27 -9.64 -3.83 -3.17
CA LEU A 27 -8.20 -4.06 -3.06
C LEU A 27 -7.42 -2.94 -3.76
N ASP A 28 -7.87 -2.55 -4.94
CA ASP A 28 -7.30 -1.41 -5.67
C ASP A 28 -7.47 -0.09 -4.89
N ARG A 29 -8.58 0.07 -4.17
CA ARG A 29 -8.79 1.21 -3.26
C ARG A 29 -7.80 1.22 -2.10
N CYS A 30 -7.44 0.06 -1.55
CA CYS A 30 -6.39 -0.03 -0.54
C CYS A 30 -5.06 0.53 -1.07
N CYS A 31 -4.72 0.22 -2.33
CA CYS A 31 -3.49 0.71 -2.98
C CYS A 31 -3.55 2.22 -3.23
N LYS A 32 -4.70 2.74 -3.69
CA LYS A 32 -4.88 4.19 -3.82
C LYS A 32 -4.63 4.92 -2.49
N VAL A 33 -5.21 4.44 -1.40
CA VAL A 33 -5.04 5.05 -0.07
C VAL A 33 -3.57 4.96 0.38
N HIS A 34 -2.88 3.88 0.03
CA HIS A 34 -1.45 3.73 0.29
C HIS A 34 -0.60 4.74 -0.49
N ASP A 35 -0.87 4.91 -1.79
CA ASP A 35 -0.20 5.91 -2.64
C ASP A 35 -0.46 7.34 -2.14
N ASP A 36 -1.69 7.65 -1.74
CA ASP A 36 -2.05 8.94 -1.16
C ASP A 36 -1.25 9.19 0.14
N CYS A 37 -1.12 8.16 1.00
CA CYS A 37 -0.33 8.22 2.24
C CYS A 37 1.16 8.45 1.97
N TYR A 38 1.73 7.76 0.97
CA TYR A 38 3.10 8.00 0.54
C TYR A 38 3.28 9.41 -0.04
N GLY A 39 2.31 9.90 -0.81
CA GLY A 39 2.30 11.27 -1.32
C GLY A 39 2.28 12.32 -0.21
N GLU A 40 1.53 12.08 0.87
CA GLU A 40 1.54 12.93 2.08
C GLU A 40 2.90 12.87 2.79
N ALA A 41 3.47 11.68 2.95
CA ALA A 41 4.80 11.50 3.54
C ALA A 41 5.88 12.33 2.79
N GLU A 42 5.83 12.32 1.46
CA GLU A 42 6.75 13.08 0.61
C GLU A 42 6.50 14.60 0.71
N LYS A 43 5.26 15.04 0.51
CA LYS A 43 4.91 16.47 0.39
C LYS A 43 4.92 17.20 1.72
N ASP A 44 4.32 16.60 2.75
CA ASP A 44 4.03 17.30 4.00
C ASP A 44 5.09 17.03 5.06
N HIS A 45 5.87 15.95 4.90
CA HIS A 45 6.86 15.51 5.88
C HIS A 45 8.28 15.40 5.32
N GLY A 46 8.49 15.60 4.01
CA GLY A 46 9.81 15.52 3.37
C GLY A 46 10.44 14.14 3.46
N CYS A 47 9.62 13.10 3.63
CA CYS A 47 10.05 11.72 3.76
C CYS A 47 10.26 11.06 2.40
N TRP A 48 11.01 9.97 2.39
CA TRP A 48 11.32 9.22 1.17
C TRP A 48 10.75 7.80 1.35
N PRO A 49 9.42 7.60 1.24
CA PRO A 49 8.75 6.40 1.71
C PRO A 49 9.29 5.13 1.06
N LYS A 50 9.66 5.18 -0.22
CA LYS A 50 10.27 4.06 -0.96
C LYS A 50 11.68 3.66 -0.47
N TRP A 51 12.35 4.55 0.25
CA TRP A 51 13.73 4.37 0.75
C TRP A 51 13.84 4.37 2.27
N THR A 52 12.74 4.65 2.97
CA THR A 52 12.71 4.76 4.43
C THR A 52 12.63 3.37 5.03
N LEU A 53 13.73 2.91 5.64
CA LEU A 53 13.75 1.68 6.42
C LEU A 53 13.19 1.96 7.82
N TYR A 54 12.22 1.16 8.23
CA TYR A 54 11.55 1.24 9.52
C TYR A 54 11.47 -0.14 10.19
N SER A 55 11.19 -0.15 11.49
CA SER A 55 11.02 -1.34 12.31
C SER A 55 9.54 -1.64 12.51
N TYR A 56 9.19 -2.93 12.49
CA TYR A 56 7.84 -3.43 12.74
C TYR A 56 7.90 -4.81 13.39
N ASP A 57 6.89 -5.11 14.20
CA ASP A 57 6.62 -6.45 14.70
C ASP A 57 5.39 -7.02 13.99
N CYS A 58 5.43 -8.31 13.67
CA CYS A 58 4.29 -9.06 13.17
C CYS A 58 4.14 -10.35 13.99
N SER A 59 3.14 -10.40 14.86
CA SER A 59 2.85 -11.56 15.71
C SER A 59 1.38 -11.92 15.59
N GLU A 60 1.08 -13.16 15.21
CA GLU A 60 -0.31 -13.69 15.10
C GLU A 60 -1.25 -12.83 14.23
N GLY A 61 -0.71 -12.18 13.19
CA GLY A 61 -1.48 -11.29 12.31
C GLY A 61 -1.74 -9.89 12.87
N GLN A 62 -1.24 -9.59 14.06
CA GLN A 62 -1.13 -8.22 14.56
C GLN A 62 0.19 -7.62 14.10
N LEU A 63 0.10 -6.59 13.26
CA LEU A 63 1.23 -5.80 12.82
C LEU A 63 1.29 -4.51 13.61
N THR A 64 2.46 -4.18 14.16
CA THR A 64 2.69 -2.96 14.94
C THR A 64 3.99 -2.29 14.53
N CYS A 65 3.95 -0.97 14.33
CA CYS A 65 5.14 -0.15 14.15
C CYS A 65 5.78 0.12 15.51
N LYS A 66 7.05 -0.28 15.68
CA LYS A 66 7.79 -0.10 16.93
C LYS A 66 9.22 0.32 16.62
N ASP A 67 9.87 0.94 17.60
CA ASP A 67 11.28 1.33 17.54
C ASP A 67 11.61 2.27 16.35
N ASN A 68 10.63 3.08 15.94
CA ASN A 68 10.77 4.10 14.90
C ASN A 68 11.02 5.47 15.56
N ASP A 69 12.28 5.87 15.60
CA ASP A 69 12.78 7.07 16.28
C ASP A 69 12.63 8.36 15.46
N THR A 70 12.22 8.26 14.20
CA THR A 70 12.01 9.42 13.32
C THR A 70 10.59 9.48 12.81
N LYS A 71 10.12 10.70 12.56
CA LYS A 71 8.81 10.97 11.97
C LYS A 71 8.60 10.17 10.67
N CYS A 72 9.61 10.11 9.80
CA CYS A 72 9.50 9.38 8.54
C CYS A 72 9.37 7.87 8.74
N LYS A 73 10.16 7.28 9.64
CA LYS A 73 10.05 5.84 9.91
C LYS A 73 8.68 5.47 10.44
N ASP A 74 8.17 6.25 11.39
CA ASP A 74 6.87 5.97 12.00
C ASP A 74 5.72 6.19 11.03
N PHE A 75 5.74 7.30 10.28
CA PHE A 75 4.69 7.62 9.32
C PHE A 75 4.62 6.59 8.17
N VAL A 76 5.77 6.27 7.56
CA VAL A 76 5.85 5.30 6.46
C VAL A 76 5.43 3.91 6.93
N CYS A 77 5.88 3.49 8.13
CA CYS A 77 5.44 2.22 8.71
C CYS A 77 3.91 2.18 8.88
N ASN A 78 3.28 3.26 9.33
CA ASN A 78 1.84 3.31 9.53
C ASN A 78 1.06 3.30 8.20
N CYS A 79 1.58 3.90 7.12
CA CYS A 79 1.04 3.75 5.77
C CYS A 79 1.04 2.26 5.37
N ASP A 80 2.18 1.59 5.49
CA ASP A 80 2.35 0.17 5.10
C ASP A 80 1.52 -0.77 5.96
N ARG A 81 1.46 -0.50 7.27
CA ARG A 81 0.60 -1.24 8.21
C ARG A 81 -0.86 -1.15 7.81
N THR A 82 -1.34 0.04 7.49
CA THR A 82 -2.73 0.26 7.10
C THR A 82 -3.04 -0.46 5.79
N ALA A 83 -2.15 -0.36 4.80
CA ALA A 83 -2.27 -1.09 3.53
C ALA A 83 -2.30 -2.60 3.75
N ALA A 84 -1.37 -3.17 4.54
CA ALA A 84 -1.32 -4.60 4.83
C ALA A 84 -2.58 -5.13 5.51
N LEU A 85 -3.15 -4.37 6.46
CA LEU A 85 -4.42 -4.71 7.11
C LEU A 85 -5.60 -4.63 6.14
N CYS A 86 -5.58 -3.67 5.22
CA CYS A 86 -6.59 -3.52 4.16
C CYS A 86 -6.53 -4.71 3.20
N PHE A 87 -5.34 -5.07 2.69
CA PHE A 87 -5.12 -6.22 1.81
C PHE A 87 -5.49 -7.56 2.45
N ALA A 88 -5.42 -7.67 3.78
CA ALA A 88 -5.85 -8.87 4.49
C ALA A 88 -7.37 -9.05 4.49
N LYS A 89 -8.13 -7.96 4.36
CA LYS A 89 -9.61 -7.96 4.39
C LYS A 89 -10.23 -7.90 3.00
N ALA A 90 -9.60 -7.19 2.07
CA ALA A 90 -10.13 -7.01 0.72
C ALA A 90 -10.14 -8.34 -0.06
N PRO A 91 -11.22 -8.64 -0.81
CA PRO A 91 -11.24 -9.80 -1.69
C PRO A 91 -10.25 -9.61 -2.84
N TYR A 92 -9.62 -10.70 -3.27
CA TYR A 92 -8.70 -10.68 -4.40
C TYR A 92 -9.39 -11.22 -5.66
N ASN A 93 -9.59 -10.37 -6.66
CA ASN A 93 -10.14 -10.75 -7.96
C ASN A 93 -9.04 -10.92 -9.02
N ASN A 94 -8.75 -12.15 -9.45
CA ASN A 94 -7.72 -12.45 -10.45
C ASN A 94 -7.93 -11.71 -11.79
N LYS A 95 -9.16 -11.31 -12.13
CA LYS A 95 -9.46 -10.58 -13.39
C LYS A 95 -8.99 -9.11 -13.38
N ASN A 96 -8.58 -8.63 -12.21
CA ASN A 96 -8.06 -7.28 -12.03
C ASN A 96 -6.53 -7.26 -11.95
N TYR A 97 -5.85 -8.40 -12.11
CA TYR A 97 -4.39 -8.44 -12.28
C TYR A 97 -4.01 -8.21 -13.75
N ASN A 98 -3.02 -7.33 -14.00
CA ASN A 98 -2.50 -6.97 -15.33
C ASN A 98 -3.62 -6.62 -16.31
N ILE A 99 -4.39 -5.59 -15.98
CA ILE A 99 -5.53 -5.13 -16.78
C ILE A 99 -5.12 -4.05 -17.78
N ASP A 100 -5.91 -3.89 -18.83
CA ASP A 100 -5.74 -2.77 -19.78
C ASP A 100 -5.86 -1.43 -19.02
N PRO A 101 -4.86 -0.53 -19.10
CA PRO A 101 -4.90 0.78 -18.45
C PRO A 101 -6.12 1.64 -18.80
N LYS A 102 -6.78 1.40 -19.95
CA LYS A 102 -8.04 2.07 -20.31
C LYS A 102 -9.20 1.76 -19.35
N ARG A 103 -9.11 0.69 -18.57
CA ARG A 103 -10.08 0.38 -17.52
C ARG A 103 -9.96 1.30 -16.30
N CYS A 104 -8.92 2.12 -16.25
CA CYS A 104 -8.60 3.06 -15.19
C CYS A 104 -8.98 4.50 -15.55
N GLU A 105 -9.86 4.69 -16.54
CA GLU A 105 -10.41 6.01 -16.91
C GLU A 105 -11.51 6.47 -15.96
#